data_AF-A0A2V8RZ24-F1
#
_entry.id   AF-A0A2V8RZ24-F1
#
_cell.length_a   1.000
_cell.length_b   1.000
_cell.length_c   1.000
_cell.angle_alpha   90.00
_cell.angle_beta   90.00
_cell.angle_gamma   90.00
#
_symmetry.space_group_name_H-M   'P 1'
#
loop_
_entity.id
_entity.type
_entity.pdbx_description
1 polymer ?
#
loop_
_entity_poly.entity_id
_entity_poly.type
_entity_poly.pdbx_seq_one_letter_code
_entity_poly.pdbx_strand_id
1 'polypeptide(L)'
;MQRPVKTRRNEHGFSLIELMIVIAIIGILIGIAIPAWRNSVVATNETSAIKTLGTINVEERTYFIRHGNYGTFAQLTEAGALDPRFTSETPTVDGYTYTIKVTPKASNQPPAFSINADPQVAEGLTATGKRHFYTGSDVNTVRANETQQAGPQDPPPGS
;
A
#
# COMPACT_ATOMS: atom_id res chain seq x y z
N MET A 1 74.35 32.07 3.26
CA MET A 1 73.36 31.01 3.56
C MET A 1 71.96 31.58 3.40
N GLN A 2 71.24 31.23 2.33
CA GLN A 2 69.86 31.69 2.10
C GLN A 2 68.88 30.68 2.75
N ARG A 3 67.99 31.16 3.62
CA ARG A 3 66.97 30.34 4.27
C ARG A 3 65.79 30.12 3.31
N PRO A 4 65.32 28.89 3.08
CA PRO A 4 64.17 28.63 2.22
C PRO A 4 62.87 29.15 2.90
N VAL A 5 62.09 29.94 2.17
CA VAL A 5 60.79 30.44 2.61
C VAL A 5 59.77 29.32 2.48
N LYS A 6 59.32 28.78 3.62
CA LYS A 6 58.27 27.77 3.70
C LYS A 6 56.91 28.47 3.47
N THR A 7 56.34 28.32 2.28
CA THR A 7 54.97 28.77 1.99
C THR A 7 53.99 27.95 2.84
N ARG A 8 53.30 28.60 3.79
CA ARG A 8 52.21 27.96 4.54
C ARG A 8 51.06 27.74 3.57
N ARG A 9 50.63 26.50 3.38
CA ARG A 9 49.31 26.21 2.79
C ARG A 9 48.26 26.74 3.77
N ASN A 10 47.39 27.64 3.31
CA ASN A 10 46.20 28.04 4.05
C ASN A 10 45.26 26.84 4.07
N GLU A 11 45.32 26.06 5.15
CA GLU A 11 44.26 25.10 5.45
C GLU A 11 43.07 25.90 6.00
N HIS A 12 42.08 26.13 5.14
CA HIS A 12 40.80 26.71 5.54
C HIS A 12 39.99 25.61 6.23
N GLY A 13 39.92 25.66 7.57
CA GLY A 13 39.02 24.82 8.36
C GLY A 13 37.58 25.32 8.29
N PHE A 14 36.62 24.40 8.29
CA PHE A 14 35.19 24.70 8.35
C PHE A 14 34.86 25.37 9.69
N SER A 15 34.08 26.45 9.68
CA SER A 15 33.64 27.10 10.91
C SER A 15 32.49 26.33 11.56
N LEU A 16 32.46 26.30 12.89
CA LEU A 16 31.36 25.70 13.65
C LEU A 16 30.02 26.41 13.35
N ILE A 17 30.06 27.73 13.10
CA ILE A 17 28.87 28.48 12.69
C ILE A 17 28.36 28.07 11.30
N GLU A 18 29.26 27.74 10.36
CA GLU A 18 28.88 27.27 9.03
C GLU A 18 28.16 25.93 9.15
N LEU A 19 28.68 25.02 9.97
CA LEU A 19 28.03 23.75 10.24
C LEU A 19 26.65 23.94 10.91
N MET A 20 26.52 24.88 11.86
CA MET A 20 25.25 25.15 12.53
C MET A 20 24.17 25.67 11.58
N ILE A 21 24.53 26.52 10.62
CA ILE A 21 23.56 27.02 9.62
C ILE A 21 23.14 25.89 8.68
N VAL A 22 24.08 25.02 8.27
CA VAL A 22 23.79 23.87 7.41
C VAL A 22 22.79 22.92 8.08
N ILE A 23 23.02 22.54 9.34
CA ILE A 23 22.09 21.64 10.06
C ILE A 23 20.72 22.29 10.28
N ALA A 24 20.67 23.62 10.50
CA ALA A 24 19.42 24.34 10.65
C ALA A 24 18.59 24.31 9.36
N ILE A 25 19.23 24.55 8.21
CA ILE A 25 18.57 24.49 6.90
C ILE A 25 18.10 23.06 6.61
N ILE A 26 18.94 22.04 6.84
CA ILE A 26 18.55 20.62 6.66
C ILE A 26 17.34 20.27 7.55
N GLY A 27 17.33 20.72 8.81
CA GLY A 27 16.21 20.50 9.72
C GLY A 27 14.89 21.07 9.21
N ILE A 28 14.90 22.28 8.65
CA ILE A 28 13.72 22.91 8.04
C ILE A 28 13.24 22.12 6.82
N LEU A 29 14.15 21.70 5.95
CA LEU A 29 13.81 20.92 4.75
C LEU A 29 13.17 19.57 5.13
N ILE A 30 13.73 18.86 6.12
CA ILE A 30 13.19 17.58 6.60
C ILE A 30 11.79 17.76 7.19
N GLY A 31 11.57 18.83 7.96
CA GLY A 31 10.27 19.13 8.58
C GLY A 31 9.12 19.24 7.57
N ILE A 32 9.39 19.78 6.38
CA ILE A 32 8.39 19.91 5.31
C ILE A 32 8.33 18.64 4.44
N ALA A 33 9.47 18.00 4.19
CA ALA A 33 9.58 16.89 3.26
C ALA A 33 8.91 15.59 3.76
N ILE A 34 9.09 15.23 5.03
CA ILE A 34 8.55 13.98 5.61
C ILE A 34 7.02 13.86 5.47
N PRO A 35 6.20 14.85 5.90
CA PRO A 35 4.74 14.72 5.82
C PRO A 35 4.25 14.64 4.36
N ALA A 36 4.87 15.40 3.45
CA ALA A 36 4.52 15.36 2.03
C ALA A 36 4.82 13.99 1.40
N TRP A 37 6.00 13.42 1.68
CA TRP A 37 6.37 12.09 1.21
C TRP A 37 5.42 11.01 1.76
N ARG A 38 5.05 11.07 3.04
CA ARG A 38 4.11 10.11 3.64
C ARG A 38 2.75 10.13 2.96
N ASN A 39 2.20 11.32 2.68
CA ASN A 39 0.94 11.43 1.95
C ASN A 39 1.02 10.80 0.54
N SER A 40 2.18 10.92 -0.12
CA SER A 40 2.43 10.27 -1.41
C SER A 40 2.50 8.74 -1.29
N VAL A 41 3.13 8.21 -0.25
CA VAL A 41 3.18 6.76 0.02
C VAL A 41 1.76 6.22 0.30
N VAL A 42 0.98 6.91 1.13
CA VAL A 42 -0.42 6.53 1.43
C VAL A 42 -1.27 6.48 0.15
N ALA A 43 -1.16 7.49 -0.71
CA ALA A 43 -1.89 7.49 -1.99
C ALA A 43 -1.42 6.37 -2.93
N THR A 44 -0.13 6.03 -2.90
CA THR A 44 0.45 4.92 -3.67
C THR A 44 -0.09 3.58 -3.17
N ASN A 45 -0.12 3.37 -1.85
CA ASN A 45 -0.67 2.18 -1.21
C ASN A 45 -2.14 1.97 -1.59
N GLU A 46 -2.96 3.03 -1.52
CA GLU A 46 -4.37 2.98 -1.94
C GLU A 46 -4.53 2.59 -3.42
N THR A 47 -3.70 3.17 -4.28
CA THR A 47 -3.71 2.86 -5.73
C THR A 47 -3.31 1.40 -5.97
N SER A 48 -2.27 0.90 -5.29
CA SER A 48 -1.87 -0.50 -5.34
C SER A 48 -2.96 -1.43 -4.83
N ALA A 49 -3.67 -1.06 -3.77
CA ALA A 49 -4.78 -1.85 -3.23
C ALA A 49 -5.94 -1.96 -4.23
N ILE A 50 -6.38 -0.84 -4.82
CA ILE A 50 -7.42 -0.83 -5.85
C ILE A 50 -7.01 -1.70 -7.05
N LYS A 51 -5.76 -1.58 -7.51
CA LYS A 51 -5.23 -2.39 -8.61
C LYS A 51 -5.24 -3.88 -8.26
N THR A 52 -4.76 -4.24 -7.07
CA THR A 52 -4.71 -5.61 -6.58
C THR A 52 -6.11 -6.21 -6.52
N LEU A 53 -7.10 -5.49 -5.96
CA LEU A 53 -8.50 -5.93 -5.95
C LEU A 53 -9.06 -6.12 -7.37
N GLY A 54 -8.69 -5.24 -8.30
CA GLY A 54 -9.02 -5.39 -9.72
C GLY A 54 -8.44 -6.66 -10.33
N THR A 55 -7.17 -6.97 -10.07
CA THR A 55 -6.54 -8.22 -10.49
C THR A 55 -7.24 -9.43 -9.88
N ILE A 56 -7.44 -9.45 -8.55
CA ILE A 56 -8.07 -10.59 -7.89
C ILE A 56 -9.48 -10.85 -8.47
N ASN A 57 -10.29 -9.81 -8.74
CA ASN A 57 -11.60 -9.98 -9.37
C ASN A 57 -11.54 -10.70 -10.73
N VAL A 58 -10.57 -10.36 -11.57
CA VAL A 58 -10.39 -10.98 -12.89
C VAL A 58 -9.95 -12.44 -12.73
N GLU A 59 -9.03 -12.68 -11.79
CA GLU A 59 -8.52 -14.02 -11.52
C GLU A 59 -9.56 -14.92 -10.88
N GLU A 60 -10.42 -14.39 -10.00
CA GLU A 60 -11.56 -15.11 -9.42
C GLU A 60 -12.55 -15.56 -10.48
N ARG A 61 -12.86 -14.70 -11.47
CA ARG A 61 -13.71 -15.07 -12.60
C ARG A 61 -13.07 -16.18 -13.44
N THR A 62 -11.77 -16.07 -13.68
CA THR A 62 -11.00 -17.10 -14.41
C THR A 62 -10.97 -18.41 -13.65
N TYR A 63 -10.77 -18.37 -12.34
CA TYR A 63 -10.75 -19.52 -11.45
C TYR A 63 -12.13 -20.19 -11.40
N PHE A 64 -13.21 -19.41 -11.36
CA PHE A 64 -14.58 -19.90 -11.42
C PHE A 64 -14.89 -20.65 -12.71
N ILE A 65 -14.45 -20.13 -13.87
CA ILE A 65 -14.62 -20.83 -15.16
C ILE A 65 -13.95 -22.21 -15.16
N ARG A 66 -12.82 -22.35 -14.46
CA ARG A 66 -12.04 -23.60 -14.41
C ARG A 66 -12.55 -24.60 -13.37
N HIS A 67 -13.00 -24.12 -12.20
CA HIS A 67 -13.29 -24.97 -11.04
C HIS A 67 -14.74 -24.96 -10.59
N GLY A 68 -15.58 -24.07 -11.13
CA GLY A 68 -16.99 -23.92 -10.74
C GLY A 68 -17.22 -23.34 -9.33
N ASN A 69 -16.15 -22.88 -8.67
CA ASN A 69 -16.15 -22.17 -7.39
C ASN A 69 -15.09 -21.07 -7.42
N TYR A 70 -15.15 -20.13 -6.48
CA TYR A 70 -14.13 -19.09 -6.28
C TYR A 70 -12.95 -19.61 -5.43
N GLY A 71 -11.80 -18.96 -5.55
CA GLY A 71 -10.54 -19.37 -4.94
C GLY A 71 -10.25 -18.65 -3.63
N THR A 72 -9.46 -19.26 -2.77
CA THR A 72 -8.80 -18.55 -1.65
C THR A 72 -7.52 -17.88 -2.15
N PHE A 73 -6.93 -16.96 -1.38
CA PHE A 73 -5.64 -16.35 -1.75
C PHE A 73 -4.56 -17.39 -2.02
N ALA A 74 -4.48 -18.45 -1.20
CA ALA A 74 -3.53 -19.53 -1.40
C ALA A 74 -3.73 -20.24 -2.74
N GLN A 75 -4.97 -20.57 -3.10
CA GLN A 75 -5.30 -21.24 -4.37
C GLN A 75 -5.02 -20.37 -5.59
N LEU A 76 -5.33 -19.07 -5.52
CA LEU A 76 -5.02 -18.14 -6.60
C LEU A 76 -3.49 -17.94 -6.74
N THR A 77 -2.76 -17.91 -5.63
CA THR A 77 -1.30 -17.82 -5.65
C THR A 77 -0.67 -19.09 -6.22
N GLU A 78 -1.15 -20.28 -5.83
CA GLU A 78 -0.70 -21.56 -6.36
C GLU A 78 -0.99 -21.70 -7.86
N ALA A 79 -2.11 -21.15 -8.34
CA ALA A 79 -2.44 -21.07 -9.76
C ALA A 79 -1.55 -20.07 -10.54
N GLY A 80 -0.63 -19.36 -9.87
CA GLY A 80 0.25 -18.35 -10.46
C GLY A 80 -0.44 -17.03 -10.79
N ALA A 81 -1.65 -16.81 -10.26
CA ALA A 81 -2.47 -15.65 -10.55
C ALA A 81 -2.16 -14.45 -9.64
N LEU A 82 -1.61 -14.69 -8.45
CA LEU A 82 -1.24 -13.67 -7.47
C LEU A 82 0.25 -13.73 -7.10
N ASP A 83 0.74 -12.60 -6.57
CA ASP A 83 2.08 -12.46 -5.99
C ASP A 83 2.25 -13.42 -4.80
N PRO A 84 3.41 -14.08 -4.62
CA PRO A 84 3.70 -14.94 -3.46
C PRO A 84 3.47 -14.30 -2.08
N ARG A 85 3.40 -12.96 -1.99
CA ARG A 85 3.04 -12.24 -0.77
C ARG A 85 1.59 -12.49 -0.30
N PHE A 86 0.75 -13.14 -1.11
CA PHE A 86 -0.65 -13.46 -0.80
C PHE A 86 -0.88 -14.87 -0.22
N THR A 87 0.16 -15.65 0.13
CA THR A 87 -0.03 -17.03 0.59
C THR A 87 -0.67 -17.20 1.97
N SER A 88 -0.66 -16.17 2.83
CA SER A 88 -1.31 -16.22 4.14
C SER A 88 -2.83 -16.00 4.03
N GLU A 89 -3.60 -16.40 5.05
CA GLU A 89 -5.06 -16.18 5.07
C GLU A 89 -5.45 -14.70 5.06
N THR A 90 -4.67 -13.85 5.73
CA THR A 90 -4.86 -12.39 5.79
C THR A 90 -3.57 -11.66 5.40
N PRO A 91 -3.19 -11.64 4.11
CA PRO A 91 -1.93 -11.08 3.68
C PRO A 91 -1.91 -9.56 3.85
N THR A 92 -0.77 -9.03 4.28
CA THR A 92 -0.53 -7.59 4.35
C THR A 92 0.50 -7.18 3.31
N VAL A 93 0.07 -6.40 2.33
CA VAL A 93 0.86 -6.04 1.15
C VAL A 93 0.71 -4.55 0.89
N ASP A 94 1.84 -3.85 0.74
CA ASP A 94 1.91 -2.42 0.43
C ASP A 94 1.04 -1.56 1.37
N GLY A 95 1.05 -1.88 2.66
CA GLY A 95 0.32 -1.13 3.70
C GLY A 95 -1.16 -1.48 3.85
N TYR A 96 -1.67 -2.48 3.14
CA TYR A 96 -3.05 -2.95 3.20
C TYR A 96 -3.12 -4.42 3.61
N THR A 97 -4.04 -4.74 4.52
CA THR A 97 -4.39 -6.11 4.89
C THR A 97 -5.60 -6.56 4.10
N TYR A 98 -5.50 -7.71 3.44
CA TYR A 98 -6.55 -8.26 2.62
C TYR A 98 -7.25 -9.39 3.34
N THR A 99 -8.57 -9.46 3.23
CA THR A 99 -9.38 -10.56 3.75
C THR A 99 -10.32 -11.04 2.67
N ILE A 100 -10.26 -12.31 2.31
CA ILE A 100 -11.18 -12.95 1.37
C ILE A 100 -12.16 -13.86 2.10
N LYS A 101 -13.41 -13.82 1.69
CA LYS A 101 -14.45 -14.78 2.09
C LYS A 101 -14.95 -15.48 0.85
N VAL A 102 -14.71 -16.78 0.77
CA VAL A 102 -15.21 -17.64 -0.30
C VAL A 102 -16.41 -18.41 0.22
N THR A 103 -17.52 -18.28 -0.50
CA THR A 103 -18.75 -19.01 -0.24
C THR A 103 -18.89 -20.07 -1.32
N PRO A 104 -18.73 -21.37 -1.01
CA PRO A 104 -18.83 -22.43 -2.01
C PRO A 104 -20.28 -22.59 -2.49
N LYS A 105 -20.44 -23.20 -3.67
CA LYS A 105 -21.75 -23.58 -4.20
C LYS A 105 -22.44 -24.58 -3.26
N ALA A 106 -23.70 -24.31 -2.92
CA ALA A 106 -24.57 -25.23 -2.19
C ALA A 106 -25.95 -25.33 -2.88
N SER A 107 -26.78 -26.29 -2.48
CA SER A 107 -28.07 -26.56 -3.15
C SER A 107 -29.00 -25.34 -3.26
N ASN A 108 -28.93 -24.42 -2.29
CA ASN A 108 -29.77 -23.21 -2.24
C ASN A 108 -28.95 -21.91 -2.30
N GLN A 109 -27.70 -21.98 -2.75
CA GLN A 109 -26.81 -20.82 -2.71
C GLN A 109 -25.80 -20.87 -3.87
N PRO A 110 -25.76 -19.85 -4.75
CA PRO A 110 -24.71 -19.75 -5.74
C PRO A 110 -23.36 -19.52 -5.05
N PRO A 111 -22.25 -19.97 -5.64
CA PRO A 111 -20.93 -19.61 -5.15
C PRO A 111 -20.77 -18.10 -5.21
N ALA A 112 -20.09 -17.54 -4.21
CA ALA A 112 -19.84 -16.11 -4.10
C ALA A 112 -18.46 -15.88 -3.48
N PHE A 113 -17.89 -14.71 -3.71
CA PHE A 113 -16.71 -14.25 -2.97
C PHE A 113 -16.86 -12.78 -2.61
N SER A 114 -16.21 -12.39 -1.52
CA SER A 114 -15.97 -11.00 -1.19
C SER A 114 -14.56 -10.81 -0.67
N ILE A 115 -13.99 -9.65 -0.96
CA ILE A 115 -12.65 -9.27 -0.57
C ILE A 115 -12.70 -7.86 0.00
N ASN A 116 -12.11 -7.71 1.18
CA ASN A 116 -11.81 -6.44 1.77
C ASN A 116 -10.31 -6.16 1.71
N ALA A 117 -9.95 -4.92 1.44
CA ALA A 117 -8.60 -4.41 1.64
C ALA A 117 -8.68 -3.21 2.60
N ASP A 118 -8.16 -3.41 3.80
CA ASP A 118 -8.20 -2.43 4.89
C ASP A 118 -6.79 -1.92 5.17
N PRO A 119 -6.60 -0.63 5.49
CA PRO A 119 -5.28 -0.13 5.84
C PRO A 119 -4.74 -0.87 7.08
N GLN A 120 -3.49 -1.36 7.01
CA GLN A 120 -2.82 -2.01 8.14
C GLN A 120 -2.82 -1.10 9.38
N VAL A 121 -2.67 0.21 9.17
CA VAL A 121 -2.83 1.24 10.21
C VAL A 121 -3.78 2.29 9.66
N ALA A 122 -4.99 2.37 10.22
CA ALA A 122 -6.06 3.24 9.71
C ALA A 122 -5.90 4.72 10.13
N GLU A 123 -5.25 4.99 11.26
CA GLU A 123 -5.24 6.34 11.86
C GLU A 123 -3.85 6.77 12.35
N GLY A 124 -3.73 8.08 12.60
CA GLY A 124 -2.54 8.69 13.19
C GLY A 124 -1.41 8.96 12.18
N LEU A 125 -0.26 9.40 12.71
CA LEU A 125 0.87 9.84 11.88
C LEU A 125 1.49 8.71 11.06
N THR A 126 1.24 7.45 11.43
CA THR A 126 1.74 6.24 10.79
C THR A 126 0.69 5.51 9.97
N ALA A 127 -0.43 6.17 9.65
CA ALA A 127 -1.46 5.59 8.80
C ALA A 127 -0.88 5.11 7.45
N THR A 128 -1.28 3.93 7.02
CA THR A 128 -0.81 3.30 5.78
C THR A 128 -1.78 3.49 4.62
N GLY A 129 -3.02 3.90 4.92
CA GLY A 129 -4.12 4.17 4.02
C GLY A 129 -5.19 4.98 4.75
N LYS A 130 -6.03 5.73 4.03
CA LYS A 130 -7.17 6.46 4.60
C LYS A 130 -8.50 5.79 4.30
N ARG A 131 -8.55 5.01 3.23
CA ARG A 131 -9.77 4.37 2.75
C ARG A 131 -9.71 2.87 2.90
N HIS A 132 -10.85 2.29 3.19
CA HIS A 132 -11.14 0.87 3.15
C HIS A 132 -11.75 0.54 1.79
N PHE A 133 -11.42 -0.64 1.25
CA PHE A 133 -11.91 -1.06 -0.06
C PHE A 133 -12.62 -2.41 0.00
N TYR A 134 -13.60 -2.56 -0.88
CA TYR A 134 -14.40 -3.77 -1.02
C TYR A 134 -14.57 -4.14 -2.48
N THR A 135 -14.53 -5.43 -2.77
CA THR A 135 -15.03 -5.97 -4.02
C THR A 135 -15.51 -7.40 -3.85
N GLY A 136 -16.26 -7.92 -4.80
CA GLY A 136 -16.84 -9.25 -4.69
C GLY A 136 -17.70 -9.60 -5.89
N SER A 137 -18.24 -10.81 -5.89
CA SER A 137 -19.13 -11.30 -6.95
C SER A 137 -20.43 -10.51 -7.08
N ASP A 138 -20.77 -9.67 -6.10
CA ASP A 138 -21.97 -8.84 -6.03
C ASP A 138 -21.79 -7.42 -6.55
N VAL A 139 -20.56 -7.00 -6.86
CA VAL A 139 -20.24 -5.66 -7.39
C VAL A 139 -19.39 -5.75 -8.66
N ASN A 140 -19.59 -4.79 -9.57
CA ASN A 140 -18.81 -4.72 -10.82
C ASN A 140 -17.55 -3.86 -10.72
N THR A 141 -17.43 -3.08 -9.65
CA THR A 141 -16.34 -2.14 -9.40
C THR A 141 -15.90 -2.25 -7.94
N VAL A 142 -14.67 -1.84 -7.64
CA VAL A 142 -14.23 -1.62 -6.26
C VAL A 142 -15.12 -0.56 -5.60
N ARG A 143 -15.45 -0.76 -4.33
CA ARG A 143 -16.15 0.18 -3.46
C ARG A 143 -15.19 0.72 -2.41
N ALA A 144 -15.44 1.93 -1.91
CA ALA A 144 -14.58 2.58 -0.93
C ALA A 144 -15.38 3.22 0.21
N ASN A 145 -14.82 3.17 1.41
CA ASN A 145 -15.35 3.83 2.60
C ASN A 145 -14.19 4.48 3.39
N GLU A 146 -14.40 5.65 3.98
CA GLU A 146 -13.35 6.42 4.66
C GLU A 146 -13.27 6.15 6.17
N THR A 147 -14.31 5.57 6.77
CA THR A 147 -14.44 5.51 8.23
C THR A 147 -14.53 4.10 8.78
N GLN A 148 -14.96 3.14 7.95
CA GLN A 148 -15.12 1.75 8.33
C GLN A 148 -14.80 0.84 7.16
N GLN A 149 -14.69 -0.47 7.44
CA GLN A 149 -14.55 -1.49 6.41
C GLN A 149 -15.64 -1.33 5.35
N ALA A 150 -15.23 -1.26 4.08
CA ALA A 150 -16.15 -1.05 2.97
C ALA A 150 -17.04 -2.27 2.72
N GLY A 151 -18.23 -2.02 2.19
CA GLY A 151 -19.21 -3.00 1.77
C GLY A 151 -19.76 -2.74 0.37
N PRO A 152 -20.70 -3.59 -0.10
CA PRO A 152 -21.18 -3.54 -1.49
C PRO A 152 -22.04 -2.32 -1.84
N GLN A 153 -22.61 -1.66 -0.82
CA GLN A 153 -23.45 -0.47 -0.96
C GLN A 153 -22.64 0.82 -0.97
N ASP A 154 -21.35 0.76 -0.66
CA ASP A 154 -20.49 1.93 -0.66
C ASP A 154 -20.23 2.43 -2.10
N PRO A 155 -19.92 3.73 -2.26
CA PRO A 155 -19.65 4.29 -3.57
C PRO A 155 -18.32 3.79 -4.17
N PRO A 156 -18.14 3.90 -5.50
CA PRO A 156 -16.84 3.65 -6.12
C PRO A 156 -15.77 4.66 -5.64
N PRO A 157 -14.48 4.30 -5.62
CA PRO A 157 -13.41 5.24 -5.30
C PRO A 157 -13.43 6.47 -6.23
N GLY A 158 -13.47 7.67 -5.65
CA GLY A 158 -13.35 8.94 -6.39
C GLY A 158 -14.66 9.54 -6.91
N SER A 159 -15.82 9.02 -6.48
CA SER A 159 -17.14 9.65 -6.68
C SER A 159 -17.38 10.84 -5.74
#